data_AF-A0A7S1F844-F1
#
_entry.id   AF-A0A7S1F844-F1
#
_cell.length_a   1.000
_cell.length_b   1.000
_cell.length_c   1.000
_cell.angle_alpha   90.00
_cell.angle_beta   90.00
_cell.angle_gamma   90.00
#
_symmetry.space_group_name_H-M   'P 1'
#
loop_
_entity.id
_entity.type
_entity.pdbx_description
1 polymer ?
#
loop_
_entity_poly.entity_id
_entity_poly.type
_entity_poly.pdbx_seq_one_letter_code
_entity_poly.pdbx_strand_id
1 'polypeptide(L)'
;QEKWLSFVDYLFTAIFSVELLCRIAAQEWLFLIGKDRMWNVLDLFLVGLAFCGFGLEAFNMDLKMVRLLRLMRMLRTFRLIRLLGCSSFFRNLRLMLLAVIESSVPLLWAFLILSFLIFMFAVIFQEAVASYTVRAPSDDQFVSHMELFFNSMPMTMLTLFMAISGGVSWWEVCQLLLEVHTGYCCLFVLYISVMFLAVLNVITGTFVNEAVEVAHKDRDLRSQSEAARQRTSLRQLQQLFAEIDKTGTGSIRLVEFEESLLREDVRAMLFNLDLDVSDTAMFFKLLDVEGTQKVDIEEFVMGCMRIKGMAKVVDVDTL
;
A
#
# COMPACT_ATOMS: atom_id res chain seq x y z
N GLN A 1 -8.69 29.28 20.04
CA GLN A 1 -8.37 28.35 18.94
C GLN A 1 -9.17 27.04 19.00
N GLU A 2 -9.55 26.52 20.17
CA GLU A 2 -10.25 25.22 20.29
C GLU A 2 -11.66 25.14 19.69
N LYS A 3 -12.45 26.23 19.68
CA LYS A 3 -13.86 26.19 19.20
C LYS A 3 -14.00 25.84 17.71
N TRP A 4 -13.09 26.30 16.86
CA TRP A 4 -13.12 25.99 15.44
C TRP A 4 -12.75 24.53 15.17
N LEU A 5 -11.76 23.99 15.90
CA LEU A 5 -11.38 22.58 15.83
C LEU A 5 -12.55 21.67 16.22
N SER A 6 -13.25 21.99 17.32
CA SER A 6 -14.44 21.24 17.72
C SER A 6 -15.55 21.30 16.67
N PHE A 7 -15.81 22.48 16.09
CA PHE A 7 -16.81 22.64 15.03
C PHE A 7 -16.48 21.77 13.81
N VAL A 8 -15.22 21.79 13.38
CA VAL A 8 -14.71 20.95 12.28
C VAL A 8 -14.86 19.46 12.60
N ASP A 9 -14.55 19.04 13.82
CA ASP A 9 -14.72 17.66 14.27
C ASP A 9 -16.19 17.20 14.24
N TYR A 10 -17.13 18.05 14.67
CA TYR A 10 -18.56 17.75 14.60
C TYR A 10 -19.05 17.65 13.15
N LEU A 11 -18.62 18.58 12.29
CA LEU A 11 -18.97 18.59 10.87
C LEU A 11 -18.48 17.33 10.16
N PHE A 12 -17.22 16.97 10.32
CA PHE A 12 -16.68 15.73 9.74
C PHE A 12 -17.40 14.50 10.28
N THR A 13 -17.65 14.43 11.59
CA THR A 13 -18.38 13.29 12.17
C THR A 13 -19.78 13.17 11.58
N ALA A 14 -20.49 14.28 11.39
CA ALA A 14 -21.81 14.29 10.76
C ALA A 14 -21.75 13.78 9.31
N ILE A 15 -20.86 14.34 8.49
CA ILE A 15 -20.69 13.94 7.08
C ILE A 15 -20.40 12.43 6.97
N PHE A 16 -19.44 11.93 7.76
CA PHE A 16 -19.08 10.51 7.74
C PHE A 16 -20.18 9.59 8.28
N SER A 17 -20.98 10.08 9.23
CA SER A 17 -22.13 9.31 9.75
C SER A 17 -23.20 9.17 8.66
N VAL A 18 -23.48 10.24 7.92
CA VAL A 18 -24.41 10.21 6.79
C VAL A 18 -23.89 9.28 5.68
N GLU A 19 -22.61 9.39 5.30
CA GLU A 19 -21.99 8.49 4.32
C GLU A 19 -22.09 7.02 4.76
N LEU A 20 -21.79 6.73 6.03
CA LEU A 20 -21.90 5.38 6.59
C LEU A 20 -23.34 4.85 6.53
N LEU A 21 -24.32 5.67 6.92
CA LEU A 21 -25.74 5.31 6.87
C LEU A 21 -26.21 5.04 5.44
N CYS A 22 -25.81 5.88 4.46
CA CYS A 22 -26.10 5.64 3.06
C CYS A 22 -25.51 4.31 2.56
N ARG A 23 -24.29 3.96 2.97
CA ARG A 23 -23.66 2.68 2.61
C ARG A 23 -24.34 1.49 3.25
N ILE A 24 -24.74 1.59 4.52
CA ILE A 24 -25.51 0.55 5.21
C ILE A 24 -26.85 0.35 4.49
N ALA A 25 -27.54 1.43 4.12
CA ALA A 25 -28.80 1.36 3.40
C ALA A 25 -28.66 0.77 1.97
N ALA A 26 -27.56 1.06 1.28
CA ALA A 26 -27.33 0.57 -0.08
C ALA A 26 -26.83 -0.89 -0.14
N GLN A 27 -26.00 -1.32 0.83
CA GLN A 27 -25.36 -2.63 0.82
C GLN A 27 -26.05 -3.66 1.74
N GLU A 28 -26.91 -3.23 2.66
CA GLU A 28 -27.65 -4.11 3.59
C GLU A 28 -26.75 -5.19 4.23
N TRP A 29 -27.06 -6.47 4.05
CA TRP A 29 -26.27 -7.60 4.56
C TRP A 29 -24.91 -7.77 3.87
N LEU A 30 -24.77 -7.30 2.63
CA LEU A 30 -23.48 -7.27 1.94
C LEU A 30 -22.51 -6.26 2.58
N PHE A 31 -22.99 -5.34 3.42
CA PHE A 31 -22.12 -4.43 4.18
C PHE A 31 -21.16 -5.19 5.11
N LEU A 32 -21.63 -6.27 5.75
CA LEU A 32 -20.86 -7.07 6.70
C LEU A 32 -20.20 -8.31 6.09
N ILE A 33 -20.75 -8.83 4.99
CA ILE A 33 -20.28 -10.07 4.36
C ILE A 33 -19.49 -9.81 3.07
N GLY A 34 -19.61 -8.62 2.50
CA GLY A 34 -18.98 -8.25 1.24
C GLY A 34 -17.47 -8.10 1.30
N LYS A 35 -16.89 -7.85 0.11
CA LYS A 35 -15.44 -7.70 -0.10
C LYS A 35 -14.81 -6.60 0.78
N ASP A 36 -15.56 -5.55 1.10
CA ASP A 36 -15.09 -4.40 1.88
C ASP A 36 -15.45 -4.48 3.38
N ARG A 37 -15.85 -5.66 3.89
CA ARG A 37 -16.32 -5.84 5.27
C ARG A 37 -15.38 -5.27 6.34
N MET A 38 -14.06 -5.41 6.17
CA MET A 38 -13.10 -4.98 7.18
C MET A 38 -13.07 -3.45 7.31
N TRP A 39 -13.18 -2.75 6.17
CA TRP A 39 -13.27 -1.29 6.12
C TRP A 39 -14.62 -0.78 6.64
N ASN A 40 -15.69 -1.50 6.33
CA ASN A 40 -17.04 -1.19 6.79
C ASN A 40 -17.18 -1.33 8.32
N VAL A 41 -16.63 -2.40 8.90
CA VAL A 41 -16.62 -2.61 10.36
C VAL A 41 -15.73 -1.58 11.06
N LEU A 42 -14.56 -1.26 10.49
CA LEU A 42 -13.67 -0.22 11.03
C LEU A 42 -14.34 1.15 11.03
N ASP A 43 -15.00 1.54 9.94
CA ASP A 43 -15.73 2.82 9.87
C ASP A 43 -16.89 2.88 10.87
N LEU A 44 -17.65 1.79 11.03
CA LEU A 44 -18.69 1.67 12.03
C LEU A 44 -18.12 1.84 13.45
N PHE A 45 -17.01 1.19 13.75
CA PHE A 45 -16.31 1.33 15.02
C PHE A 45 -15.84 2.76 15.27
N LEU A 46 -15.20 3.41 14.28
CA LEU A 46 -14.70 4.77 14.41
C LEU A 46 -15.83 5.79 14.57
N VAL A 47 -16.96 5.63 13.87
CA VAL A 47 -18.13 6.49 14.03
C VAL A 47 -18.78 6.26 15.40
N GLY A 48 -18.90 5.00 15.83
CA GLY A 48 -19.38 4.66 17.18
C GLY A 48 -18.52 5.26 18.30
N LEU A 49 -17.20 5.19 18.17
CA LEU A 49 -16.25 5.80 19.10
C LEU A 49 -16.41 7.33 19.17
N ALA A 50 -16.76 7.96 18.04
CA ALA A 50 -17.01 9.38 17.97
C ALA A 50 -18.25 9.80 18.76
N PHE A 51 -19.37 9.08 18.59
CA PHE A 51 -20.59 9.30 19.36
C PHE A 51 -20.41 8.97 20.84
N CYS A 52 -19.67 7.91 21.18
CA CYS A 52 -19.35 7.57 22.56
C CYS A 52 -18.58 8.71 23.25
N GLY A 53 -17.60 9.30 22.55
CA GLY A 53 -16.87 10.47 23.03
C GLY A 53 -17.78 11.68 23.29
N PHE A 54 -18.72 11.98 22.40
CA PHE A 54 -19.68 13.08 22.59
C PHE A 54 -20.66 12.82 23.73
N GLY A 55 -21.13 11.58 23.88
CA GLY A 55 -22.00 11.18 25.00
C GLY A 55 -21.30 11.36 26.34
N LEU A 56 -20.06 10.87 26.48
CA LEU A 56 -19.30 10.98 27.72
C LEU A 56 -18.98 12.44 28.10
N GLU A 57 -18.74 13.29 27.11
CA GLU A 57 -18.55 14.74 27.30
C GLU A 57 -19.86 15.42 27.75
N ALA A 58 -21.01 14.98 27.23
CA ALA A 58 -22.33 15.48 27.64
C ALA A 58 -22.73 15.03 29.07
N PHE A 59 -22.30 13.84 29.49
CA PHE A 59 -22.57 13.30 30.84
C PHE A 59 -21.51 13.69 31.89
N ASN A 60 -20.52 14.52 31.53
CA ASN A 60 -19.48 15.01 32.43
C ASN A 60 -18.73 13.88 33.19
N MET A 61 -18.56 12.73 32.53
CA MET A 61 -17.90 11.55 33.10
C MET A 61 -16.36 11.68 33.18
N ASP A 62 -15.73 10.83 34.01
CA ASP A 62 -14.36 10.94 34.49
C ASP A 62 -13.27 11.33 33.46
N LEU A 63 -12.33 12.18 33.89
CA LEU A 63 -11.30 12.83 33.09
C LEU A 63 -10.32 11.84 32.46
N LYS A 64 -10.08 10.67 33.07
CA LYS A 64 -9.17 9.65 32.52
C LYS A 64 -9.72 9.00 31.25
N MET A 65 -11.01 8.63 31.27
CA MET A 65 -11.67 8.01 30.12
C MET A 65 -11.90 9.03 28.99
N VAL A 66 -12.25 10.27 29.35
CA VAL A 66 -12.33 11.39 28.41
C VAL A 66 -10.97 11.68 27.77
N ARG A 67 -9.86 11.61 28.52
CA ARG A 67 -8.50 11.84 28.00
C ARG A 67 -8.06 10.73 27.04
N LEU A 68 -8.33 9.46 27.34
CA LEU A 68 -8.09 8.33 26.43
C LEU A 68 -8.91 8.46 25.13
N LEU A 69 -10.20 8.81 25.23
CA LEU A 69 -11.04 9.02 24.06
C LEU A 69 -10.61 10.24 23.23
N ARG A 70 -10.04 11.26 23.87
CA ARG A 70 -9.46 12.42 23.18
C ARG A 70 -8.27 12.02 22.30
N LEU A 71 -7.43 11.10 22.75
CA LEU A 71 -6.34 10.51 21.93
C LEU A 71 -6.90 9.66 20.79
N MET A 72 -7.96 8.89 21.06
CA MET A 72 -8.64 8.09 20.04
C MET A 72 -9.31 8.93 18.94
N ARG A 73 -9.56 10.23 19.14
CA ARG A 73 -10.01 11.13 18.06
C ARG A 73 -9.02 11.18 16.90
N MET A 74 -7.72 10.99 17.17
CA MET A 74 -6.70 10.90 16.11
C MET A 74 -6.89 9.68 15.22
N LEU A 75 -7.56 8.62 15.68
CA LEU A 75 -7.88 7.47 14.83
C LEU A 75 -8.86 7.83 13.69
N ARG A 76 -9.57 8.96 13.79
CA ARG A 76 -10.44 9.44 12.70
C ARG A 76 -9.64 9.86 11.46
N THR A 77 -8.36 10.21 11.59
CA THR A 77 -7.51 10.54 10.43
C THR A 77 -7.24 9.33 9.54
N PHE A 78 -7.33 8.11 10.08
CA PHE A 78 -7.28 6.88 9.27
C PHE A 78 -8.43 6.78 8.27
N ARG A 79 -9.54 7.50 8.46
CA ARG A 79 -10.61 7.61 7.45
C ARG A 79 -10.12 8.29 6.17
N LEU A 80 -9.15 9.19 6.26
CA LEU A 80 -8.53 9.81 5.08
C LEU A 80 -7.81 8.75 4.23
N ILE A 81 -7.27 7.70 4.84
CA ILE A 81 -6.67 6.56 4.13
C ILE A 81 -7.73 5.81 3.30
N ARG A 82 -8.98 5.74 3.79
CA ARG A 82 -10.10 5.17 3.02
C ARG A 82 -10.42 6.01 1.78
N LEU A 83 -10.41 7.35 1.90
CA LEU A 83 -10.59 8.27 0.76
C LEU A 83 -9.49 8.10 -0.29
N LEU A 84 -8.25 7.83 0.14
CA LEU A 84 -7.13 7.48 -0.75
C LEU A 84 -7.31 6.09 -1.40
N GLY A 85 -8.03 5.18 -0.75
CA GLY A 85 -8.36 3.85 -1.27
C GLY A 85 -9.38 3.86 -2.40
N CYS A 86 -10.39 4.74 -2.31
CA CYS A 86 -11.53 4.81 -3.21
C CYS A 86 -11.27 5.68 -4.47
N SER A 87 -10.36 6.65 -4.35
CA SER A 87 -10.04 7.55 -5.45
C SER A 87 -8.97 6.96 -6.38
N SER A 88 -9.32 6.71 -7.64
CA SER A 88 -8.37 6.34 -8.70
C SER A 88 -7.28 7.40 -8.92
N PHE A 89 -7.52 8.64 -8.47
CA PHE A 89 -6.61 9.77 -8.55
C PHE A 89 -5.33 9.57 -7.73
N PHE A 90 -5.41 8.86 -6.58
CA PHE A 90 -4.28 8.67 -5.66
C PHE A 90 -3.72 7.24 -5.67
N ARG A 91 -3.83 6.54 -6.81
CA ARG A 91 -3.32 5.17 -6.96
C ARG A 91 -1.88 5.00 -6.49
N ASN A 92 -0.99 5.93 -6.86
CA ASN A 92 0.43 5.85 -6.48
C ASN A 92 0.62 5.99 -4.96
N LEU A 93 -0.11 6.91 -4.32
CA LEU A 93 -0.07 7.09 -2.86
C LEU A 93 -0.62 5.86 -2.13
N ARG A 94 -1.70 5.25 -2.65
CA ARG A 94 -2.26 4.00 -2.13
C ARG A 94 -1.25 2.86 -2.21
N LEU A 95 -0.54 2.72 -3.34
CA LEU A 95 0.49 1.69 -3.50
C LEU A 95 1.67 1.91 -2.55
N MET A 96 2.11 3.16 -2.35
CA MET A 96 3.16 3.48 -1.36
C MET A 96 2.71 3.15 0.07
N LEU A 97 1.46 3.48 0.44
CA LEU A 97 0.92 3.16 1.76
C LEU A 97 0.77 1.66 1.98
N LEU A 98 0.27 0.92 0.98
CA LEU A 98 0.22 -0.53 1.03
C LEU A 98 1.62 -1.12 1.17
N ALA A 99 2.63 -0.59 0.46
CA ALA A 99 4.01 -1.03 0.60
C ALA A 99 4.54 -0.81 2.04
N VAL A 100 4.25 0.34 2.65
CA VAL A 100 4.62 0.59 4.05
C VAL A 100 3.95 -0.40 5.00
N ILE A 101 2.66 -0.65 4.82
CA ILE A 101 1.89 -1.58 5.68
C ILE A 101 2.40 -3.02 5.51
N GLU A 102 2.59 -3.49 4.29
CA GLU A 102 3.12 -4.83 4.01
C GLU A 102 4.54 -5.00 4.58
N SER A 103 5.38 -3.98 4.44
CA SER A 103 6.74 -4.00 5.01
C SER A 103 6.78 -3.98 6.55
N SER A 104 5.67 -3.67 7.23
CA SER A 104 5.65 -3.54 8.70
C SER A 104 6.03 -4.83 9.45
N VAL A 105 5.72 -6.01 8.90
CA VAL A 105 6.03 -7.29 9.53
C VAL A 105 7.54 -7.61 9.43
N PRO A 106 8.19 -7.59 8.26
CA PRO A 106 9.65 -7.70 8.16
C PRO A 106 10.39 -6.68 9.03
N LEU A 107 9.87 -5.45 9.12
CA LEU A 107 10.47 -4.39 9.94
C LEU A 107 10.40 -4.67 11.43
N LEU A 108 9.28 -5.22 11.89
CA LEU A 108 9.16 -5.64 13.28
C LEU A 108 10.25 -6.67 13.62
N TRP A 109 10.46 -7.66 12.76
CA TRP A 109 11.52 -8.65 12.94
C TRP A 109 12.91 -8.03 12.90
N ALA A 110 13.17 -7.13 11.95
CA ALA A 110 14.44 -6.43 11.85
C ALA A 110 14.72 -5.57 13.10
N PHE A 111 13.70 -4.89 13.62
CA PHE A 111 13.77 -4.11 14.85
C PHE A 111 14.00 -4.99 16.09
N LEU A 112 13.39 -6.18 16.14
CA LEU A 112 13.64 -7.14 17.21
C LEU A 112 15.09 -7.66 17.19
N ILE A 113 15.62 -8.00 16.01
CA ILE A 113 17.02 -8.40 15.85
C ILE A 113 17.97 -7.26 16.25
N LEU A 114 17.67 -6.03 15.79
CA LEU A 114 18.41 -4.83 16.17
C LEU A 114 18.42 -4.61 17.69
N SER A 115 17.25 -4.69 18.32
CA SER A 115 17.10 -4.52 19.77
C SER A 115 17.85 -5.61 20.54
N PHE A 116 17.84 -6.85 20.06
CA PHE A 116 18.57 -7.96 20.64
C PHE A 116 20.09 -7.76 20.55
N LEU A 117 20.61 -7.32 19.40
CA LEU A 117 22.04 -7.01 19.25
C LEU A 117 22.47 -5.85 20.16
N ILE A 118 21.68 -4.78 20.22
CA ILE A 118 21.92 -3.65 21.14
C ILE A 118 21.94 -4.15 22.59
N PHE A 119 21.00 -5.01 22.97
CA PHE A 119 20.95 -5.60 24.30
C PHE A 119 22.22 -6.39 24.64
N MET A 120 22.72 -7.23 23.72
CA MET A 120 23.95 -8.02 23.95
C MET A 120 25.16 -7.12 24.24
N PHE A 121 25.39 -6.08 23.44
CA PHE A 121 26.48 -5.13 23.67
C PHE A 121 26.25 -4.27 24.92
N ALA A 122 25.01 -3.87 25.18
CA ALA A 122 24.64 -3.10 26.36
C ALA A 122 25.00 -3.85 27.66
N VAL A 123 24.76 -5.17 27.73
CA VAL A 123 25.16 -5.97 28.92
C VAL A 123 26.67 -5.88 29.15
N ILE A 124 27.48 -6.01 28.09
CA ILE A 124 28.94 -5.98 28.20
C ILE A 124 29.44 -4.62 28.69
N PHE A 125 28.96 -3.53 28.08
CA PHE A 125 29.38 -2.19 28.47
C PHE A 125 28.84 -1.77 29.84
N GLN A 126 27.63 -2.18 30.19
CA GLN A 126 27.06 -1.92 31.51
C GLN A 126 27.88 -2.58 32.61
N GLU A 127 28.28 -3.84 32.42
CA GLU A 127 29.13 -4.56 33.38
C GLU A 127 30.52 -3.92 33.50
N ALA A 128 31.09 -3.48 32.38
CA ALA A 128 32.38 -2.80 32.33
C ALA A 128 32.37 -1.48 33.12
N VAL A 129 31.36 -0.65 32.88
CA VAL A 129 31.19 0.64 33.57
C VAL A 129 30.86 0.43 35.04
N ALA A 130 29.96 -0.50 35.38
CA ALA A 130 29.66 -0.83 36.78
C ALA A 130 30.90 -1.27 37.56
N SER A 131 31.75 -2.11 36.95
CA SER A 131 33.00 -2.58 37.54
C SER A 131 34.03 -1.45 37.75
N TYR A 132 34.05 -0.46 36.85
CA TYR A 132 34.89 0.73 36.96
C TYR A 132 34.40 1.65 38.09
N THR A 133 33.11 2.00 38.08
CA THR A 133 32.49 2.93 39.04
C THR A 133 32.65 2.46 40.50
N VAL A 134 32.58 1.15 40.77
CA VAL A 134 32.79 0.60 42.12
C VAL A 134 34.22 0.78 42.62
N ARG A 135 35.20 0.87 41.71
CA ARG A 135 36.64 1.00 42.05
C ARG A 135 37.14 2.44 41.98
N ALA A 136 36.39 3.33 41.33
CA ALA A 136 36.76 4.71 41.12
C ALA A 136 36.67 5.53 42.42
N PRO A 137 37.51 6.57 42.60
CA PRO A 137 37.38 7.52 43.69
C PRO A 137 36.04 8.27 43.65
N SER A 138 35.50 8.66 44.81
CA SER A 138 34.19 9.31 44.93
C SER A 138 34.07 10.69 44.26
N ASP A 139 35.17 11.30 43.82
CA ASP A 139 35.25 12.65 43.25
C ASP A 139 35.69 12.62 41.76
N ASP A 140 35.59 11.46 41.11
CA ASP A 140 35.96 11.29 39.70
C ASP A 140 34.89 11.89 38.76
N GLN A 141 35.26 12.93 38.02
CA GLN A 141 34.38 13.59 37.04
C GLN A 141 33.91 12.63 35.93
N PHE A 142 34.68 11.60 35.60
CA PHE A 142 34.32 10.62 34.57
C PHE A 142 33.18 9.71 35.03
N VAL A 143 33.11 9.39 36.32
CA VAL A 143 32.01 8.59 36.88
C VAL A 143 30.67 9.31 36.70
N SER A 144 30.60 10.61 36.98
CA SER A 144 29.37 11.38 36.78
C SER A 144 28.93 11.42 35.31
N HIS A 145 29.87 11.49 34.37
CA HIS A 145 29.56 11.42 32.94
C HIS A 145 29.14 10.01 32.50
N MET A 146 29.76 8.96 33.05
CA MET A 146 29.36 7.57 32.81
C MET A 146 27.93 7.31 33.31
N GLU A 147 27.55 7.82 34.48
CA GLU A 147 26.19 7.66 35.01
C GLU A 147 25.12 8.28 34.10
N LEU A 148 25.42 9.38 33.39
CA LEU A 148 24.49 9.98 32.44
C LEU A 148 24.13 9.03 31.30
N PHE A 149 25.10 8.23 30.82
CA PHE A 149 24.93 7.34 29.67
C PHE A 149 24.66 5.87 30.05
N PHE A 150 25.07 5.45 31.25
CA PHE A 150 25.10 4.04 31.68
C PHE A 150 24.40 3.79 33.04
N ASN A 151 23.53 4.69 33.52
CA ASN A 151 22.86 4.48 34.83
C ASN A 151 22.00 3.20 34.94
N SER A 152 21.47 2.71 33.83
CA SER A 152 20.47 1.64 33.81
C SER A 152 20.49 0.93 32.47
N MET A 153 20.05 -0.32 32.45
CA MET A 153 20.04 -1.12 31.22
C MET A 153 19.28 -0.45 30.06
N PRO A 154 18.06 0.11 30.24
CA PRO A 154 17.37 0.81 29.17
C PRO A 154 18.11 2.08 28.71
N MET A 155 18.77 2.79 29.63
CA MET A 155 19.55 3.97 29.28
C MET A 155 20.79 3.59 28.48
N THR A 156 21.49 2.52 28.84
CA THR A 156 22.64 2.00 28.09
C THR A 156 22.24 1.54 26.69
N MET A 157 21.12 0.82 26.57
CA MET A 157 20.55 0.48 25.27
C MET A 157 20.20 1.71 24.44
N LEU A 158 19.63 2.75 25.07
CA LEU A 158 19.34 4.03 24.43
C LEU A 158 20.62 4.75 24.00
N THR A 159 21.67 4.78 24.83
CA THR A 159 22.98 5.37 24.51
C THR A 159 23.59 4.70 23.27
N LEU A 160 23.59 3.37 23.23
CA LEU A 160 24.08 2.62 22.07
C LEU A 160 23.25 2.93 20.81
N PHE A 161 21.93 3.00 20.95
CA PHE A 161 21.04 3.43 19.86
C PHE A 161 21.30 4.88 19.41
N MET A 162 21.54 5.80 20.35
CA MET A 162 21.87 7.21 20.06
C MET A 162 23.20 7.32 19.30
N ALA A 163 24.19 6.49 19.65
CA ALA A 163 25.50 6.49 19.00
C ALA A 163 25.45 6.07 17.52
N ILE A 164 24.50 5.20 17.14
CA ILE A 164 24.32 4.77 15.73
C ILE A 164 23.31 5.62 14.95
N SER A 165 22.36 6.26 15.65
CA SER A 165 21.31 7.10 15.02
C SER A 165 21.71 8.58 14.89
N GLY A 166 22.86 8.97 15.45
CA GLY A 166 23.34 10.36 15.42
C GLY A 166 22.76 11.25 16.53
N GLY A 167 22.20 10.66 17.60
CA GLY A 167 21.73 11.40 18.77
C GLY A 167 22.85 11.90 19.68
N VAL A 168 23.91 11.10 19.83
CA VAL A 168 25.16 11.47 20.52
C VAL A 168 26.34 11.10 19.64
N SER A 169 27.42 11.88 19.69
CA SER A 169 28.63 11.52 18.97
C SER A 169 29.19 10.21 19.53
N TRP A 170 29.43 9.22 18.66
CA TRP A 170 30.05 7.95 19.06
C TRP A 170 31.41 8.17 19.74
N TRP A 171 32.10 9.27 19.42
CA TRP A 171 33.36 9.64 20.05
C TRP A 171 33.20 9.93 21.55
N GLU A 172 32.14 10.63 21.96
CA GLU A 172 31.89 10.95 23.38
C GLU A 172 31.75 9.67 24.22
N VAL A 173 31.08 8.65 23.67
CA VAL A 173 30.94 7.36 24.34
C VAL A 173 32.25 6.56 24.35
N CYS A 174 33.03 6.56 23.25
CA CYS A 174 34.34 5.88 23.27
C CYS A 174 35.31 6.53 24.27
N GLN A 175 35.31 7.86 24.44
CA GLN A 175 36.17 8.53 25.42
C GLN A 175 35.93 7.98 26.84
N LEU A 176 34.66 7.79 27.23
CA LEU A 176 34.32 7.19 28.51
C LEU A 176 34.80 5.73 28.60
N LEU A 177 34.61 4.94 27.56
CA LEU A 177 35.05 3.53 27.55
C LEU A 177 36.58 3.38 27.53
N LEU A 178 37.31 4.38 27.03
CA LEU A 178 38.78 4.40 27.01
C LEU A 178 39.36 4.50 28.43
N GLU A 179 38.73 5.29 29.30
CA GLU A 179 39.10 5.41 30.71
C GLU A 179 38.89 4.11 31.49
N VAL A 180 37.92 3.29 31.07
CA VAL A 180 37.73 1.94 31.66
C VAL A 180 38.85 1.00 31.22
N HIS A 181 38.98 0.78 29.90
CA HIS A 181 40.04 -0.02 29.31
C HIS A 181 40.00 0.09 27.77
N THR A 182 41.16 0.15 27.13
CA THR A 182 41.32 0.20 25.66
C THR A 182 40.53 -0.89 24.93
N GLY A 183 40.45 -2.09 25.51
CA GLY A 183 39.70 -3.22 24.94
C GLY A 183 38.20 -2.94 24.76
N TYR A 184 37.58 -2.16 25.65
CA TYR A 184 36.17 -1.81 25.52
C TYR A 184 35.93 -0.77 24.42
N CYS A 185 36.84 0.19 24.19
CA CYS A 185 36.71 1.05 23.02
C CYS A 185 36.93 0.26 21.71
N CYS A 186 37.87 -0.69 21.64
CA CYS A 186 37.98 -1.58 20.46
C CYS A 186 36.67 -2.35 20.19
N LEU A 187 36.03 -2.89 21.23
CA LEU A 187 34.74 -3.57 21.11
C LEU A 187 33.61 -2.60 20.70
N PHE A 188 33.62 -1.37 21.19
CA PHE A 188 32.64 -0.35 20.82
C PHE A 188 32.80 0.12 19.37
N VAL A 189 34.02 0.30 18.88
CA VAL A 189 34.30 0.58 17.46
C VAL A 189 33.85 -0.58 16.57
N LEU A 190 34.04 -1.83 17.02
CA LEU A 190 33.51 -3.00 16.32
C LEU A 190 31.98 -2.98 16.29
N TYR A 191 31.33 -2.67 17.42
CA TYR A 191 29.87 -2.48 17.48
C TYR A 191 29.41 -1.44 16.45
N ILE A 192 29.98 -0.23 16.46
CA ILE A 192 29.64 0.83 15.49
C ILE A 192 29.84 0.33 14.05
N SER A 193 30.96 -0.33 13.76
CA SER A 193 31.26 -0.85 12.43
C SER A 193 30.24 -1.89 11.96
N VAL A 194 29.88 -2.84 12.81
CA VAL A 194 28.85 -3.86 12.50
C VAL A 194 27.48 -3.21 12.30
N MET A 195 27.13 -2.23 13.14
CA MET A 195 25.86 -1.53 13.05
C MET A 195 25.71 -0.75 11.75
N PHE A 196 26.75 0.00 11.34
CA PHE A 196 26.73 0.77 10.09
C PHE A 196 26.87 -0.09 8.83
N LEU A 197 27.82 -1.03 8.81
CA LEU A 197 28.12 -1.80 7.60
C LEU A 197 27.13 -2.93 7.34
N ALA A 198 26.63 -3.58 8.40
CA ALA A 198 25.73 -4.72 8.27
C ALA A 198 24.29 -4.33 8.60
N VAL A 199 24.00 -3.95 9.85
CA VAL A 199 22.61 -3.93 10.34
C VAL A 199 21.76 -2.84 9.65
N LEU A 200 22.25 -1.59 9.58
CA LEU A 200 21.52 -0.49 8.92
C LEU A 200 21.34 -0.74 7.41
N ASN A 201 22.35 -1.32 6.76
CA ASN A 201 22.28 -1.68 5.34
C ASN A 201 21.32 -2.84 5.08
N VAL A 202 21.26 -3.85 5.96
CA VAL A 202 20.28 -4.94 5.87
C VAL A 202 18.85 -4.40 6.01
N ILE A 203 18.59 -3.55 7.00
CA ILE A 203 17.25 -2.93 7.19
C ILE A 203 16.85 -2.14 5.95
N THR A 204 17.77 -1.30 5.44
CA THR A 204 17.53 -0.51 4.23
C THR A 204 17.29 -1.41 3.01
N GLY A 205 18.08 -2.48 2.87
CA GLY A 205 17.91 -3.47 1.80
C GLY A 205 16.58 -4.20 1.86
N THR A 206 16.11 -4.60 3.05
CA THR A 206 14.79 -5.22 3.23
C THR A 206 13.67 -4.27 2.79
N PHE A 207 13.72 -2.99 3.19
CA PHE A 207 12.74 -2.00 2.72
C PHE A 207 12.70 -1.84 1.20
N VAL A 208 13.87 -1.76 0.57
CA VAL A 208 13.96 -1.65 -0.89
C VAL A 208 13.40 -2.90 -1.57
N ASN A 209 13.73 -4.08 -1.05
CA ASN A 209 13.24 -5.34 -1.59
C ASN A 209 11.71 -5.47 -1.50
N GLU A 210 11.12 -5.11 -0.36
CA GLU A 210 9.66 -5.09 -0.18
C GLU A 210 8.97 -4.08 -1.13
N ALA A 211 9.53 -2.88 -1.28
CA ALA A 211 9.01 -1.88 -2.20
C ALA A 211 9.04 -2.38 -3.66
N VAL A 212 10.11 -3.07 -4.05
CA VAL A 212 10.24 -3.70 -5.37
C VAL A 212 9.22 -4.84 -5.53
N GLU A 213 9.05 -5.70 -4.53
CA GLU A 213 8.08 -6.80 -4.57
C GLU A 213 6.63 -6.30 -4.72
N VAL A 214 6.25 -5.24 -3.99
CA VAL A 214 4.93 -4.62 -4.12
C VAL A 214 4.72 -4.02 -5.51
N ALA A 215 5.74 -3.39 -6.09
CA ALA A 215 5.68 -2.88 -7.46
C ALA A 215 5.52 -4.02 -8.49
N HIS A 216 6.19 -5.16 -8.29
CA HIS A 216 6.01 -6.35 -9.12
C HIS A 216 4.60 -6.93 -9.02
N LYS A 217 4.06 -7.09 -7.81
CA LYS A 217 2.69 -7.57 -7.60
C LYS A 217 1.66 -6.69 -8.32
N ASP A 218 1.80 -5.36 -8.29
CA ASP A 218 0.89 -4.47 -9.04
C ASP A 218 1.00 -4.67 -10.55
N ARG A 219 2.23 -4.83 -11.08
CA ARG A 219 2.46 -5.10 -12.51
C ARG A 219 1.84 -6.43 -12.94
N ASP A 220 2.03 -7.49 -12.15
CA ASP A 220 1.49 -8.83 -12.44
C ASP A 220 -0.04 -8.84 -12.41
N LEU A 221 -0.64 -8.17 -11.42
CA LEU A 221 -2.10 -8.00 -11.35
C LEU A 221 -2.65 -7.26 -12.58
N ARG A 222 -1.95 -6.23 -13.06
CA ARG A 222 -2.34 -5.53 -14.30
C ARG A 222 -2.23 -6.43 -15.51
N SER A 223 -1.11 -7.15 -15.67
CA SER A 223 -0.91 -8.07 -16.78
C SER A 223 -1.98 -9.18 -16.80
N GLN A 224 -2.34 -9.72 -15.64
CA GLN A 224 -3.39 -10.73 -15.53
C GLN A 224 -4.77 -10.16 -15.85
N SER A 225 -5.09 -8.94 -15.40
CA SER A 225 -6.35 -8.27 -15.71
C SER A 225 -6.49 -8.01 -17.22
N GLU A 226 -5.41 -7.57 -17.88
CA GLU A 226 -5.38 -7.37 -19.32
C GLU A 226 -5.52 -8.68 -20.09
N ALA A 227 -4.80 -9.73 -19.70
CA ALA A 227 -4.91 -11.05 -20.32
C ALA A 227 -6.32 -11.66 -20.14
N ALA A 228 -6.94 -11.48 -18.96
CA ALA A 228 -8.31 -11.90 -18.72
C ALA A 228 -9.29 -11.13 -19.62
N ARG A 229 -9.11 -9.82 -19.77
CA ARG A 229 -9.94 -8.97 -20.65
C ARG A 229 -9.80 -9.41 -22.11
N GLN A 230 -8.57 -9.69 -22.57
CA GLN A 230 -8.32 -10.24 -23.92
C GLN A 230 -9.04 -11.58 -24.13
N ARG A 231 -8.94 -12.51 -23.17
CA ARG A 231 -9.66 -13.80 -23.25
C ARG A 231 -11.17 -13.65 -23.33
N THR A 232 -11.75 -12.72 -22.57
CA THR A 232 -13.19 -12.44 -22.63
C THR A 232 -13.57 -11.85 -23.99
N SER A 233 -12.79 -10.91 -24.53
CA SER A 233 -13.01 -10.36 -25.87
C SER A 233 -12.90 -11.42 -26.97
N LEU A 234 -11.94 -12.34 -26.89
CA LEU A 234 -11.82 -13.46 -27.84
C LEU A 234 -13.09 -14.33 -27.84
N ARG A 235 -13.61 -14.68 -26.65
CA ARG A 235 -14.85 -15.47 -26.54
C ARG A 235 -16.06 -14.74 -27.10
N GLN A 236 -16.17 -13.44 -26.84
CA GLN A 236 -17.24 -12.60 -27.38
C GLN A 236 -17.16 -12.48 -28.91
N LEU A 237 -15.96 -12.35 -29.49
CA LEU A 237 -15.76 -12.34 -30.94
C LEU A 237 -16.11 -13.69 -31.58
N GLN A 238 -15.75 -14.80 -30.95
CA GLN A 238 -16.16 -16.14 -31.42
C GLN A 238 -17.68 -16.33 -31.37
N GLN A 239 -18.35 -15.85 -30.30
CA GLN A 239 -19.81 -15.85 -30.21
C GLN A 239 -20.45 -14.97 -31.28
N LEU A 240 -19.88 -13.79 -31.53
CA LEU A 240 -20.34 -12.88 -32.57
C LEU A 240 -20.22 -13.52 -33.97
N PHE A 241 -19.09 -14.19 -34.25
CA PHE A 241 -18.90 -14.91 -35.50
C PHE A 241 -19.98 -15.99 -35.71
N ALA A 242 -20.24 -16.80 -34.68
CA ALA A 242 -21.27 -17.84 -34.74
C ALA A 242 -22.70 -17.28 -34.93
N GLU A 243 -22.96 -16.07 -34.41
CA GLU A 243 -24.25 -15.39 -34.58
C GLU A 243 -24.44 -14.81 -35.99
N ILE A 244 -23.34 -14.49 -36.68
CA ILE A 244 -23.33 -14.00 -38.06
C ILE A 244 -23.38 -15.17 -39.06
N ASP A 245 -22.54 -16.21 -38.89
CA ASP A 245 -22.55 -17.42 -39.73
C ASP A 245 -23.67 -18.40 -39.33
N LYS A 246 -24.93 -17.97 -39.48
CA LYS A 246 -26.10 -18.84 -39.25
C LYS A 246 -26.16 -20.02 -40.20
N THR A 247 -25.49 -19.92 -41.34
CA THR A 247 -25.42 -20.96 -42.36
C THR A 247 -24.47 -22.09 -41.98
N GLY A 248 -23.61 -21.90 -40.97
CA GLY A 248 -22.62 -22.89 -40.53
C GLY A 248 -21.59 -23.23 -41.61
N THR A 249 -21.28 -22.27 -42.49
CA THR A 249 -20.33 -22.49 -43.58
C THR A 249 -18.87 -22.41 -43.13
N GLY A 250 -18.63 -21.88 -41.94
CA GLY A 250 -17.30 -21.61 -41.40
C GLY A 250 -16.68 -20.31 -41.94
N SER A 251 -17.44 -19.50 -42.67
CA SER A 251 -16.97 -18.25 -43.30
C SER A 251 -18.09 -17.22 -43.41
N ILE A 252 -17.77 -15.94 -43.27
CA ILE A 252 -18.71 -14.83 -43.43
C ILE A 252 -18.43 -14.12 -44.75
N ARG A 253 -19.44 -13.93 -45.60
CA ARG A 253 -19.38 -13.09 -46.81
C ARG A 253 -19.75 -11.65 -46.49
N LEU A 254 -19.31 -10.71 -47.34
CA LEU A 254 -19.63 -9.28 -47.19
C LEU A 254 -21.15 -9.03 -47.05
N VAL A 255 -21.97 -9.72 -47.85
CA VAL A 255 -23.44 -9.56 -47.82
C VAL A 255 -24.03 -10.06 -46.50
N GLU A 256 -23.55 -11.20 -45.98
CA GLU A 256 -23.99 -11.74 -44.69
C GLU A 256 -23.57 -10.81 -43.53
N PHE A 257 -22.39 -10.21 -43.64
CA PHE A 257 -21.91 -9.22 -42.69
C PHE A 257 -22.76 -7.94 -42.72
N GLU A 258 -23.07 -7.40 -43.89
CA GLU A 258 -23.96 -6.24 -44.07
C GLU A 258 -25.36 -6.50 -43.51
N GLU A 259 -25.96 -7.65 -43.82
CA GLU A 259 -27.25 -8.05 -43.28
C GLU A 259 -27.22 -8.22 -41.76
N SER A 260 -26.13 -8.74 -41.21
CA SER A 260 -25.97 -8.90 -39.76
C SER A 260 -25.89 -7.56 -39.02
N LEU A 261 -25.28 -6.54 -39.62
CA LEU A 261 -25.16 -5.19 -39.05
C LEU A 261 -26.50 -4.43 -39.00
N LEU A 262 -27.50 -4.85 -39.78
CA LEU A 262 -28.86 -4.32 -39.66
C LEU A 262 -29.54 -4.76 -38.36
N ARG A 263 -29.04 -5.81 -37.71
CA ARG A 263 -29.58 -6.30 -36.45
C ARG A 263 -28.99 -5.52 -35.27
N GLU A 264 -29.86 -5.01 -34.39
CA GLU A 264 -29.44 -4.22 -33.23
C GLU A 264 -28.55 -4.99 -32.25
N ASP A 265 -28.75 -6.30 -32.11
CA ASP A 265 -27.99 -7.15 -31.20
C ASP A 265 -26.53 -7.33 -31.63
N VAL A 266 -26.29 -7.56 -32.92
CA VAL A 266 -24.94 -7.65 -33.52
C VAL A 266 -24.21 -6.32 -33.40
N ARG A 267 -24.90 -5.22 -33.71
CA ARG A 267 -24.34 -3.86 -33.61
C ARG A 267 -23.99 -3.50 -32.16
N ALA A 268 -24.84 -3.86 -31.20
CA ALA A 268 -24.57 -3.66 -29.78
C ALA A 268 -23.38 -4.50 -29.29
N MET A 269 -23.22 -5.73 -29.78
CA MET A 269 -22.06 -6.57 -29.45
C MET A 269 -20.75 -6.00 -29.99
N LEU A 270 -20.73 -5.52 -31.24
CA LEU A 270 -19.56 -4.84 -31.83
C LEU A 270 -19.20 -3.56 -31.05
N PHE A 271 -20.20 -2.75 -30.72
CA PHE A 271 -20.00 -1.54 -29.93
C PHE A 271 -19.43 -1.83 -28.53
N ASN A 272 -19.96 -2.85 -27.83
CA ASN A 272 -19.45 -3.29 -26.52
C ASN A 272 -18.01 -3.85 -26.59
N LEU A 273 -17.58 -4.26 -27.79
CA LEU A 273 -16.22 -4.69 -28.09
C LEU A 273 -15.30 -3.54 -28.52
N ASP A 274 -15.75 -2.29 -28.43
CA ASP A 274 -15.04 -1.08 -28.89
C ASP A 274 -14.73 -1.12 -30.40
N LEU A 275 -15.59 -1.74 -31.20
CA LEU A 275 -15.48 -1.80 -32.66
C LEU A 275 -16.56 -0.91 -33.28
N ASP A 276 -16.16 0.27 -33.76
CA ASP A 276 -17.05 1.15 -34.51
C ASP A 276 -16.96 0.81 -36.01
N VAL A 277 -18.10 0.48 -36.60
CA VAL A 277 -18.22 0.13 -38.01
C VAL A 277 -19.00 1.24 -38.70
N SER A 278 -18.28 2.27 -39.16
CA SER A 278 -18.85 3.38 -39.93
C SER A 278 -18.96 3.06 -41.42
N ASP A 279 -18.00 2.31 -41.96
CA ASP A 279 -17.98 1.81 -43.34
C ASP A 279 -17.79 0.28 -43.32
N THR A 280 -18.88 -0.44 -43.59
CA THR A 280 -18.90 -1.90 -43.58
C THR A 280 -17.98 -2.52 -44.62
N ALA A 281 -17.91 -1.95 -45.83
CA ALA A 281 -17.10 -2.49 -46.92
C ALA A 281 -15.61 -2.32 -46.62
N MET A 282 -15.21 -1.16 -46.09
CA MET A 282 -13.85 -0.91 -45.65
C MET A 282 -13.49 -1.80 -44.44
N PHE A 283 -14.38 -1.94 -43.46
CA PHE A 283 -14.15 -2.78 -42.28
C PHE A 283 -13.96 -4.25 -42.67
N PHE A 284 -14.83 -4.78 -43.54
CA PHE A 284 -14.72 -6.15 -44.03
C PHE A 284 -13.42 -6.39 -44.79
N LYS A 285 -12.99 -5.43 -45.62
CA LYS A 285 -11.71 -5.49 -46.33
C LYS A 285 -10.48 -5.48 -45.39
N LEU A 286 -10.61 -4.88 -44.19
CA LEU A 286 -9.57 -4.93 -43.18
C LEU A 286 -9.48 -6.30 -42.48
N LEU A 287 -10.58 -7.06 -42.47
CA LEU A 287 -10.65 -8.41 -41.93
C LEU A 287 -10.19 -9.47 -42.93
N ASP A 288 -10.56 -9.34 -44.21
CA ASP A 288 -10.17 -10.24 -45.31
C ASP A 288 -8.71 -10.00 -45.72
N VAL A 289 -7.78 -10.61 -44.98
CA VAL A 289 -6.34 -10.45 -45.22
C VAL A 289 -5.91 -11.27 -46.43
N GLU A 290 -6.54 -12.41 -46.66
CA GLU A 290 -6.22 -13.30 -47.78
C GLU A 290 -6.86 -12.86 -49.12
N GLY A 291 -7.82 -11.93 -49.09
CA GLY A 291 -8.49 -11.42 -50.28
C GLY A 291 -9.44 -12.42 -50.92
N THR A 292 -9.98 -13.36 -50.13
CA THR A 292 -10.83 -14.45 -50.63
C THR A 292 -12.30 -14.03 -50.79
N GLN A 293 -12.63 -12.78 -50.41
CA GLN A 293 -13.99 -12.26 -50.28
C GLN A 293 -14.88 -13.00 -49.28
N LYS A 294 -14.24 -13.77 -48.41
CA LYS A 294 -14.84 -14.47 -47.28
C LYS A 294 -13.90 -14.29 -46.10
N VAL A 295 -14.47 -14.13 -44.92
CA VAL A 295 -13.71 -13.98 -43.68
C VAL A 295 -13.98 -15.20 -42.83
N ASP A 296 -12.96 -16.01 -42.57
CA ASP A 296 -13.09 -17.14 -41.66
C ASP A 296 -13.04 -16.68 -40.18
N ILE A 297 -13.20 -17.64 -39.26
CA ILE A 297 -13.21 -17.31 -37.82
C ILE A 297 -11.86 -16.76 -37.33
N GLU A 298 -10.74 -17.22 -37.90
CA GLU A 298 -9.41 -16.79 -37.50
C GLU A 298 -9.14 -15.37 -38.01
N GLU A 299 -9.44 -15.09 -39.27
CA GLU A 299 -9.39 -13.76 -39.89
C GLU A 299 -10.32 -12.78 -39.18
N PHE A 300 -11.55 -13.19 -38.84
CA PHE A 300 -12.50 -12.35 -38.12
C PHE A 300 -11.98 -11.95 -36.74
N VAL A 301 -11.57 -12.94 -35.93
CA VAL A 301 -11.12 -12.72 -34.56
C VAL A 301 -9.81 -11.93 -34.54
N MET A 302 -8.82 -12.34 -35.35
CA MET A 302 -7.52 -11.67 -35.40
C MET A 302 -7.63 -10.27 -36.02
N GLY A 303 -8.44 -10.10 -37.06
CA GLY A 303 -8.71 -8.81 -37.69
C GLY A 303 -9.36 -7.84 -36.72
N CYS A 304 -10.40 -8.26 -35.98
CA CYS A 304 -11.05 -7.44 -34.97
C CYS A 304 -10.09 -7.06 -33.83
N MET A 305 -9.26 -7.99 -33.37
CA MET A 305 -8.24 -7.73 -32.35
C MET A 305 -7.17 -6.74 -32.85
N ARG A 306 -6.78 -6.81 -34.14
CA ARG A 306 -5.83 -5.88 -34.76
C ARG A 306 -6.41 -4.48 -34.87
N ILE A 307 -7.65 -4.35 -35.36
CA ILE A 307 -8.35 -3.06 -35.50
C ILE A 307 -8.49 -2.39 -34.12
N LYS A 308 -8.89 -3.16 -33.10
CA LYS A 308 -8.96 -2.68 -31.71
C LYS A 308 -7.60 -2.24 -31.16
N GLY A 309 -6.52 -2.94 -31.54
CA GLY A 309 -5.16 -2.56 -31.19
C GLY A 309 -4.71 -1.25 -31.85
N MET A 310 -5.03 -1.06 -33.13
CA MET A 310 -4.68 0.15 -33.89
C MET A 310 -5.42 1.39 -33.37
N ALA A 311 -6.70 1.25 -33.00
CA ALA A 311 -7.47 2.34 -32.40
C ALA A 311 -6.80 2.89 -31.12
N LYS A 312 -6.24 2.01 -30.28
CA LYS A 312 -5.50 2.42 -29.08
C LYS A 312 -4.18 3.13 -29.36
N VAL A 313 -3.49 2.82 -30.47
CA VAL A 313 -2.21 3.46 -30.81
C VAL A 313 -2.46 4.87 -31.35
N VAL A 314 -3.50 5.05 -32.15
CA VAL A 314 -3.85 6.36 -32.71
C VAL A 314 -4.26 7.35 -31.61
N ASP A 315 -5.07 6.94 -30.62
CA ASP A 315 -5.48 7.81 -29.51
C ASP A 315 -4.31 8.28 -28.64
N VAL A 316 -3.24 7.48 -28.51
CA VAL A 316 -2.06 7.80 -27.69
C VAL A 316 -1.15 8.83 -28.37
N ASP A 317 -1.06 8.81 -29.70
CA ASP A 317 -0.26 9.78 -30.46
C ASP A 317 -0.99 11.13 -30.66
N THR A 318 -2.30 11.18 -30.44
CA THR A 318 -3.12 12.42 -30.53
C THR A 318 -3.31 13.17 -29.20
N LEU A 319 -2.68 12.72 -28.10
CA LEU A 319 -2.68 13.38 -26.78
C LEU A 319 -1.31 14.00 -26.46
#